data_AF-A0A0S4WBT8-F1
#
_entry.id   AF-A0A0S4WBT8-F1
#
_cell.length_a   1.000
_cell.length_b   1.000
_cell.length_c   1.000
_cell.angle_alpha   90.00
_cell.angle_beta   90.00
_cell.angle_gamma   90.00
#
_symmetry.space_group_name_H-M   'P 1'
#
loop_
_entity.id
_entity.type
_entity.pdbx_description
1 polymer ?
#
loop_
_entity_poly.entity_id
_entity_poly.type
_entity_poly.pdbx_seq_one_letter_code
_entity_poly.pdbx_strand_id
1 'polypeptide(L)'
;MMRAVGRGAAIALSALALAAPALADAPKGPWQDEPARAAVSEAQPYEVVSGTHIPLVLIHADPAMVVAQVSTDVFDVHRNVAIPKGSRLIGKELRKVNARREIVWIGLQIPAASGTLRLDPPLQATMRDGSAGVADLSLGALLGAMTSEPFIVPH
;
A
#
# COMPACT_ATOMS: atom_id res chain seq x y z
N MET A 1 39.43 -78.96 -13.28
CA MET A 1 39.27 -77.77 -14.14
C MET A 1 37.87 -77.21 -13.93
N MET A 2 37.77 -75.90 -13.66
CA MET A 2 36.60 -75.00 -13.83
C MET A 2 35.26 -75.41 -13.18
N ARG A 3 34.90 -74.79 -12.05
CA ARG A 3 34.03 -73.60 -11.89
C ARG A 3 32.53 -73.88 -12.12
N ALA A 4 31.71 -73.65 -11.09
CA ALA A 4 30.69 -72.60 -11.07
C ALA A 4 29.80 -72.67 -9.80
N VAL A 5 29.82 -71.62 -9.00
CA VAL A 5 28.69 -70.70 -8.75
C VAL A 5 27.73 -71.19 -7.65
N GLY A 6 28.07 -70.87 -6.41
CA GLY A 6 27.11 -70.72 -5.32
C GLY A 6 26.56 -69.29 -5.33
N ARG A 7 25.26 -69.14 -5.55
CA ARG A 7 24.54 -67.86 -5.56
C ARG A 7 24.47 -67.31 -4.14
N GLY A 8 25.19 -66.21 -3.89
CA GLY A 8 25.02 -65.41 -2.68
C GLY A 8 23.72 -64.63 -2.73
N ALA A 9 22.85 -64.85 -1.75
CA ALA A 9 21.74 -63.98 -1.43
C ALA A 9 22.15 -63.20 -0.17
N ALA A 10 22.54 -61.93 -0.33
CA ALA A 10 22.70 -61.00 0.78
C ALA A 10 21.48 -60.08 0.78
N ILE A 11 20.66 -60.23 1.81
CA ILE A 11 19.46 -59.43 2.06
C ILE A 11 19.86 -58.21 2.92
N ALA A 12 19.50 -57.02 2.43
CA ALA A 12 19.30 -55.70 3.04
C ALA A 12 20.16 -55.31 4.28
N LEU A 13 21.05 -54.31 4.14
CA LEU A 13 20.78 -52.87 4.36
C LEU A 13 20.00 -52.55 5.64
N SER A 14 20.70 -51.93 6.60
CA SER A 14 20.30 -50.64 7.19
C SER A 14 21.51 -50.05 7.92
N ALA A 15 22.31 -49.27 7.19
CA ALA A 15 23.27 -48.38 7.81
C ALA A 15 22.50 -47.27 8.54
N LEU A 16 22.81 -47.12 9.83
CA LEU A 16 22.34 -46.04 10.69
C LEU A 16 22.85 -44.71 10.10
N ALA A 17 22.02 -44.01 9.32
CA ALA A 17 22.35 -42.67 8.85
C ALA A 17 22.26 -41.72 10.05
N LEU A 18 23.42 -41.32 10.54
CA LEU A 18 23.60 -40.24 11.52
C LEU A 18 22.85 -39.00 11.02
N ALA A 19 21.82 -38.60 11.75
CA ALA A 19 21.18 -37.30 11.57
C ALA A 19 22.23 -36.23 11.89
N ALA A 20 22.75 -35.57 10.85
CA ALA A 20 23.53 -34.35 11.03
C ALA A 20 22.60 -33.29 11.66
N PRO A 21 23.02 -32.58 12.71
CA PRO A 21 22.25 -31.43 13.17
C PRO A 21 22.27 -30.41 12.03
N ALA A 22 21.08 -29.99 11.59
CA ALA A 22 20.95 -28.79 10.77
C ALA A 22 21.51 -27.64 11.61
N LEU A 23 22.73 -27.19 11.28
CA LEU A 23 23.28 -25.97 11.81
C LEU A 23 22.33 -24.85 11.41
N ALA A 24 21.64 -24.28 12.41
CA ALA A 24 20.89 -23.05 12.21
C ALA A 24 21.85 -22.01 11.63
N ASP A 25 21.40 -21.27 10.60
CA ASP A 25 22.14 -20.13 10.07
C ASP A 25 22.55 -19.22 11.23
N ALA A 26 23.84 -18.84 11.25
CA ALA A 26 24.36 -17.93 12.25
C ALA A 26 23.51 -16.64 12.27
N PRO A 27 23.21 -16.07 13.44
CA PRO A 27 22.48 -14.83 13.53
C PRO A 27 23.22 -13.78 12.69
N LYS A 28 22.53 -13.23 11.68
CA LYS A 28 23.03 -12.10 10.90
C LYS A 28 23.50 -11.04 11.91
N GLY A 29 24.76 -10.63 11.79
CA GLY A 29 25.41 -9.68 12.71
C GLY A 29 24.61 -8.39 12.88
N PRO A 30 24.96 -7.53 13.84
CA PRO A 30 24.20 -6.31 14.12
C PRO A 30 24.08 -5.51 12.83
N TRP A 31 22.83 -5.30 12.40
CA TRP A 31 22.48 -4.49 11.25
C TRP A 31 23.14 -3.12 11.43
N GLN A 32 24.19 -2.83 10.67
CA GLN A 32 24.71 -1.48 10.55
C GLN A 32 23.77 -0.75 9.59
N ASP A 33 22.64 -0.31 10.12
CA ASP A 33 21.75 0.59 9.38
C ASP A 33 22.52 1.89 9.12
N GLU A 34 22.52 2.35 7.86
CA GLU A 34 23.10 3.65 7.53
C GLU A 34 22.42 4.73 8.40
N PRO A 35 23.18 5.67 9.00
CA PRO A 35 22.60 6.68 9.85
C PRO A 35 21.55 7.49 9.08
N ALA A 36 20.34 7.54 9.61
CA ALA A 36 19.25 8.33 9.05
C ALA A 36 19.68 9.81 8.95
N ARG A 37 19.70 10.34 7.73
CA ARG A 37 19.94 11.76 7.50
C ARG A 37 18.59 12.49 7.51
N ALA A 38 18.43 13.43 8.44
CA ALA A 38 17.29 14.33 8.40
C ALA A 38 17.46 15.31 7.23
N ALA A 39 16.62 15.20 6.21
CA ALA A 39 16.45 16.25 5.22
C ALA A 39 15.32 17.16 5.69
N VAL A 40 15.63 18.42 5.95
CA VAL A 40 14.63 19.44 6.26
C VAL A 40 14.12 19.99 4.93
N SER A 41 12.88 19.65 4.57
CA SER A 41 12.17 20.29 3.47
C SER A 41 11.17 21.26 4.07
N GLU A 42 11.22 22.52 3.67
CA GLU A 42 10.15 23.46 3.98
C GLU A 42 8.98 23.16 3.04
N ALA A 43 7.82 22.85 3.62
CA ALA A 43 6.61 22.64 2.83
C ALA A 43 6.20 23.96 2.18
N GLN A 44 5.61 23.90 0.99
CA GLN A 44 5.10 25.08 0.30
C GLN A 44 3.64 25.39 0.70
N PRO A 45 3.16 26.64 0.54
CA PRO A 45 1.73 26.93 0.66
C PRO A 45 0.90 26.04 -0.27
N TYR A 46 -0.21 25.52 0.25
CA TYR A 46 -1.12 24.57 -0.43
C TYR A 46 -0.49 23.22 -0.80
N GLU A 47 0.67 22.89 -0.22
CA GLU A 47 1.26 21.57 -0.30
C GLU A 47 0.59 20.61 0.68
N VAL A 48 0.09 19.50 0.15
CA VAL A 48 -0.37 18.37 0.96
C VAL A 48 0.82 17.46 1.17
N VAL A 49 1.38 17.48 2.38
CA VAL A 49 2.57 16.70 2.74
C VAL A 49 2.29 15.20 2.78
N SER A 50 3.34 14.38 2.73
CA SER A 50 3.24 12.93 2.89
C SER A 50 2.65 12.55 4.25
N GLY A 51 1.85 11.48 4.31
CA GLY A 51 1.15 11.02 5.51
C GLY A 51 -0.14 11.79 5.83
N THR A 52 -0.57 12.71 4.98
CA THR A 52 -1.84 13.42 5.15
C THR A 52 -3.00 12.49 4.83
N HIS A 53 -3.90 12.33 5.80
CA HIS A 53 -5.14 11.59 5.62
C HIS A 53 -6.24 12.52 5.09
N ILE A 54 -6.79 12.18 3.92
CA ILE A 54 -7.89 12.89 3.28
C ILE A 54 -9.19 12.12 3.60
N PRO A 55 -10.12 12.68 4.39
CA PRO A 55 -11.34 11.98 4.78
C PRO A 55 -12.42 12.06 3.70
N LEU A 56 -12.97 10.90 3.32
CA LEU A 56 -13.80 10.74 2.13
C LEU A 56 -15.14 10.08 2.44
N VAL A 57 -16.15 10.39 1.62
CA VAL A 57 -17.45 9.70 1.55
C VAL A 57 -17.60 9.13 0.15
N LEU A 58 -17.89 7.84 0.04
CA LEU A 58 -18.10 7.18 -1.25
C LEU A 58 -19.36 7.71 -1.93
N ILE A 59 -19.25 8.15 -3.19
CA ILE A 59 -20.41 8.62 -3.97
C ILE A 59 -20.72 7.73 -5.17
N HIS A 60 -19.73 7.00 -5.68
CA HIS A 60 -19.88 6.07 -6.78
C HIS A 60 -18.82 4.98 -6.71
N ALA A 61 -19.20 3.74 -7.04
CA ALA A 61 -18.35 2.57 -6.87
C ALA A 61 -18.53 1.56 -8.02
N ASP A 62 -18.04 1.93 -9.21
CA ASP A 62 -17.79 0.98 -10.30
C ASP A 62 -16.29 0.62 -10.31
N PRO A 63 -15.90 -0.64 -10.55
CA PRO A 63 -14.47 -1.02 -10.60
C PRO A 63 -13.64 -0.18 -11.59
N ALA A 64 -14.21 0.23 -12.72
CA ALA A 64 -13.52 1.07 -13.70
C ALA A 64 -13.44 2.54 -13.28
N MET A 65 -14.37 3.00 -12.42
CA MET A 65 -14.44 4.36 -11.93
C MET A 65 -15.04 4.42 -10.54
N VAL A 66 -14.21 4.76 -9.56
CA VAL A 66 -14.62 5.00 -8.17
C VAL A 66 -14.56 6.50 -7.94
N VAL A 67 -15.60 7.08 -7.34
CA VAL A 67 -15.62 8.50 -6.99
C VAL A 67 -15.98 8.65 -5.53
N ALA A 68 -15.20 9.46 -4.81
CA ALA A 68 -15.46 9.83 -3.43
C ALA A 68 -15.34 11.33 -3.24
N GLN A 69 -16.13 11.86 -2.30
CA GLN A 69 -16.14 13.28 -1.97
C GLN A 69 -15.38 13.54 -0.67
N VAL A 70 -14.54 14.56 -0.66
CA VAL A 70 -13.86 15.07 0.53
C VAL A 70 -14.91 15.60 1.52
N SER A 71 -14.89 15.04 2.72
CA SER A 71 -15.95 15.24 3.72
C SER A 71 -15.68 16.40 4.69
N THR A 72 -14.41 16.76 4.89
CA THR A 72 -13.96 17.92 5.66
C THR A 72 -12.79 18.58 4.96
N ASP A 73 -12.59 19.88 5.20
CA ASP A 73 -11.43 20.61 4.67
C ASP A 73 -10.12 19.92 5.09
N VAL A 74 -9.18 19.82 4.16
CA VAL A 74 -7.82 19.35 4.40
C VAL A 74 -6.91 20.56 4.39
N PHE A 75 -6.15 20.73 5.47
CA PHE A 75 -5.27 21.88 5.67
C PHE A 75 -3.83 21.52 5.34
N ASP A 76 -3.09 22.47 4.79
CA ASP A 76 -1.63 22.39 4.72
C ASP A 76 -1.00 22.72 6.09
N VAL A 77 0.33 22.65 6.18
CA VAL A 77 1.06 23.01 7.41
C VAL A 77 0.97 24.50 7.77
N HIS A 78 0.61 25.35 6.81
CA HIS A 78 0.42 26.80 6.97
C HIS A 78 -1.01 27.17 7.38
N ARG A 79 -1.90 26.18 7.55
CA ARG A 79 -3.34 26.33 7.85
C ARG A 79 -4.17 26.94 6.73
N ASN A 80 -3.67 26.90 5.50
CA ASN A 80 -4.51 27.15 4.33
C ASN A 80 -5.38 25.91 4.07
N VAL A 81 -6.57 26.12 3.52
CA VAL A 81 -7.40 25.01 3.02
C VAL A 81 -6.81 24.54 1.70
N ALA A 82 -5.97 23.50 1.75
CA ALA A 82 -5.35 22.91 0.56
C ALA A 82 -6.36 22.13 -0.26
N ILE A 83 -7.21 21.32 0.37
CA ILE A 83 -8.31 20.63 -0.34
C ILE A 83 -9.63 21.00 0.34
N PRO A 84 -10.49 21.79 -0.32
CA PRO A 84 -11.77 22.16 0.27
C PRO A 84 -12.72 20.97 0.31
N LYS A 85 -13.56 20.93 1.34
CA LYS A 85 -14.71 20.04 1.46
C LYS A 85 -15.56 20.11 0.18
N GLY A 86 -16.05 18.95 -0.24
CA GLY A 86 -16.83 18.83 -1.49
C GLY A 86 -15.98 18.57 -2.73
N SER A 87 -14.65 18.67 -2.64
CA SER A 87 -13.75 18.18 -3.68
C SER A 87 -13.97 16.69 -3.93
N ARG A 88 -13.69 16.23 -5.15
CA ARG A 88 -13.91 14.83 -5.55
C ARG A 88 -12.61 14.17 -5.93
N LEU A 89 -12.34 13.02 -5.34
CA LEU A 89 -11.31 12.10 -5.82
C LEU A 89 -11.92 11.13 -6.82
N ILE A 90 -11.24 10.98 -7.94
CA ILE A 90 -11.58 10.06 -9.02
C ILE A 90 -10.51 9.00 -9.07
N GLY A 91 -10.93 7.74 -9.04
CA GLY A 91 -10.06 6.59 -8.93
C GLY A 91 -10.60 5.38 -9.68
N LYS A 92 -9.93 4.26 -9.47
CA LYS A 92 -10.31 2.95 -10.03
C LYS A 92 -9.87 1.83 -9.10
N GLU A 93 -10.55 0.70 -9.16
CA GLU A 93 -10.11 -0.52 -8.50
C GLU A 93 -8.96 -1.14 -9.31
N LEU A 94 -7.84 -1.44 -8.66
CA LEU A 94 -6.73 -2.16 -9.28
C LEU A 94 -6.92 -3.67 -9.18
N ARG A 95 -7.29 -4.14 -7.99
CA ARG A 95 -7.52 -5.56 -7.69
C ARG A 95 -8.26 -5.73 -6.38
N LYS A 96 -8.78 -6.93 -6.18
CA LYS A 96 -9.30 -7.41 -4.91
C LYS A 96 -8.36 -8.46 -4.31
N VAL A 97 -7.99 -8.27 -3.05
CA VAL A 97 -7.21 -9.23 -2.26
C VAL A 97 -8.02 -9.60 -1.03
N ASN A 98 -8.48 -10.84 -0.96
CA ASN A 98 -9.40 -11.31 0.08
C ASN A 98 -10.67 -10.44 0.15
N ALA A 99 -10.96 -9.89 1.34
CA ALA A 99 -12.10 -9.02 1.58
C ALA A 99 -11.80 -7.52 1.36
N ARG A 100 -10.58 -7.16 0.92
CA ARG A 100 -10.18 -5.77 0.67
C ARG A 100 -9.93 -5.51 -0.81
N ARG A 101 -10.34 -4.32 -1.25
CA ARG A 101 -10.12 -3.81 -2.60
C ARG A 101 -9.02 -2.76 -2.57
N GLU A 102 -8.06 -2.88 -3.48
CA GLU A 102 -7.05 -1.87 -3.72
C GLU A 102 -7.62 -0.86 -4.70
N ILE A 103 -7.87 0.35 -4.23
CA ILE A 103 -8.38 1.47 -5.02
C ILE A 103 -7.32 2.55 -5.01
N VAL A 104 -7.05 3.11 -6.19
CA VAL A 104 -6.13 4.24 -6.35
C VAL A 104 -6.87 5.45 -6.89
N TRP A 105 -6.59 6.62 -6.32
CA TRP A 105 -7.10 7.91 -6.75
C TRP A 105 -6.11 8.55 -7.70
N ILE A 106 -6.56 8.79 -8.93
CA ILE A 106 -5.73 9.29 -10.04
C ILE A 106 -6.04 10.76 -10.38
N GLY A 107 -7.14 11.29 -9.85
CA GLY A 107 -7.56 12.66 -10.11
C GLY A 107 -8.23 13.31 -8.90
N LEU A 108 -8.01 14.62 -8.76
CA LEU A 108 -8.67 15.49 -7.79
C LEU A 108 -9.41 16.62 -8.52
N GLN A 109 -10.71 16.73 -8.29
CA GLN A 109 -11.54 17.85 -8.75
C GLN A 109 -11.85 18.76 -7.58
N ILE A 110 -11.58 20.05 -7.74
CA ILE A 110 -11.82 21.08 -6.73
C ILE A 110 -13.02 21.90 -7.18
N PRO A 111 -14.03 22.17 -6.33
CA PRO A 111 -15.25 22.84 -6.76
C PRO A 111 -15.01 24.24 -7.35
N ALA A 112 -14.00 24.96 -6.85
CA ALA A 112 -13.67 26.31 -7.29
C ALA A 112 -12.73 26.37 -8.51
N ALA A 113 -12.08 25.26 -8.88
CA ALA A 113 -11.12 25.21 -9.98
C ALA A 113 -11.69 24.43 -11.17
N SER A 114 -11.48 24.92 -12.38
CA SER A 114 -11.85 24.19 -13.58
C SER A 114 -10.86 23.05 -13.84
N GLY A 115 -11.35 21.82 -13.99
CA GLY A 115 -10.56 20.68 -14.42
C GLY A 115 -10.37 19.61 -13.35
N THR A 116 -9.43 18.69 -13.61
CA THR A 116 -9.05 17.60 -12.71
C THR A 116 -7.54 17.61 -12.58
N LEU A 117 -7.04 17.88 -11.38
CA LEU A 117 -5.62 17.72 -11.06
C LEU A 117 -5.28 16.24 -11.15
N ARG A 118 -4.35 15.87 -12.04
CA ARG A 118 -3.82 14.52 -12.11
C ARG A 118 -2.94 14.25 -10.88
N LEU A 119 -3.19 13.13 -10.21
CA LEU A 119 -2.40 12.67 -9.07
C LEU A 119 -1.36 11.67 -9.59
N ASP A 120 -0.09 12.08 -9.54
CA ASP A 120 1.06 11.28 -9.98
C ASP A 120 2.20 11.47 -8.96
N PRO A 121 2.42 10.51 -8.04
CA PRO A 121 1.80 9.19 -8.00
C PRO A 121 0.32 9.21 -7.57
N PRO A 122 -0.48 8.19 -7.95
CA PRO A 122 -1.85 8.03 -7.45
C PRO A 122 -1.91 7.86 -5.93
N LEU A 123 -2.95 8.41 -5.30
CA LEU A 123 -3.16 8.24 -3.86
C LEU A 123 -3.80 6.88 -3.57
N GLN A 124 -3.43 6.25 -2.46
CA GLN A 124 -3.99 4.97 -2.05
C GLN A 124 -5.27 5.18 -1.23
N ALA A 125 -6.31 4.44 -1.55
CA ALA A 125 -7.51 4.41 -0.72
C ALA A 125 -7.26 3.63 0.58
N THR A 126 -7.82 4.16 1.65
CA THR A 126 -7.78 3.55 2.99
C THR A 126 -9.20 3.44 3.54
N MET A 127 -9.37 2.60 4.56
CA MET A 127 -10.50 2.73 5.47
C MET A 127 -10.42 4.06 6.24
N ARG A 128 -11.51 4.43 6.91
CA ARG A 128 -11.58 5.63 7.76
C ARG A 128 -10.49 5.70 8.84
N ASP A 129 -10.01 4.55 9.31
CA ASP A 129 -8.97 4.42 10.33
C ASP A 129 -7.55 4.48 9.76
N GLY A 130 -7.40 4.68 8.45
CA GLY A 130 -6.11 4.68 7.76
C GLY A 130 -5.60 3.29 7.37
N SER A 131 -6.30 2.21 7.69
CA SER A 131 -5.90 0.87 7.25
C SER A 131 -6.00 0.70 5.73
N ALA A 132 -5.00 0.07 5.12
CA ALA A 132 -4.86 0.00 3.67
C ALA A 132 -5.99 -0.78 2.97
N GLY A 133 -6.45 -0.27 1.84
CA GLY A 133 -7.52 -0.87 1.04
C GLY A 133 -8.92 -0.65 1.63
N VAL A 134 -9.93 -1.01 0.85
CA VAL A 134 -11.34 -0.72 1.16
C VAL A 134 -12.15 -2.01 1.29
N ALA A 135 -12.84 -2.19 2.41
CA ALA A 135 -13.69 -3.35 2.68
C ALA A 135 -15.17 -3.11 2.32
N ASP A 136 -15.65 -1.87 2.45
CA ASP A 136 -17.04 -1.49 2.18
C ASP A 136 -17.11 -0.50 1.01
N LEU A 137 -17.88 -0.86 -0.02
CA LEU A 137 -18.18 0.00 -1.17
C LEU A 137 -19.65 0.42 -1.25
N SER A 138 -20.36 0.37 -0.13
CA SER A 138 -21.70 0.94 -0.03
C SER A 138 -21.65 2.45 -0.25
N LEU A 139 -22.59 3.00 -1.02
CA LEU A 139 -22.68 4.44 -1.21
C LEU A 139 -22.91 5.13 0.15
N GLY A 140 -22.18 6.21 0.40
CA GLY A 140 -22.14 6.88 1.70
C GLY A 140 -21.16 6.30 2.71
N ALA A 141 -20.45 5.19 2.38
CA ALA A 141 -19.41 4.65 3.25
C ALA A 141 -18.29 5.68 3.50
N LEU A 142 -17.79 5.70 4.73
CA LEU A 142 -16.69 6.55 5.14
C LEU A 142 -15.35 5.84 4.85
N LEU A 143 -14.49 6.52 4.13
CA LEU A 143 -13.18 6.03 3.72
C LEU A 143 -12.15 7.16 3.78
N GLY A 144 -10.93 6.86 3.38
CA GLY A 144 -9.84 7.81 3.33
C GLY A 144 -8.96 7.65 2.10
N ALA A 145 -8.09 8.62 1.92
CA ALA A 145 -6.90 8.47 1.09
C ALA A 145 -5.68 8.89 1.91
N MET A 146 -4.56 8.24 1.69
CA MET A 146 -3.29 8.61 2.31
C MET A 146 -2.32 9.11 1.24
N THR A 147 -1.68 10.25 1.51
CA THR A 147 -0.62 10.78 0.64
C THR A 147 0.69 10.06 0.89
N SER A 148 1.30 9.51 -0.16
CA SER A 148 2.62 8.89 -0.10
C SER A 148 3.73 9.91 -0.39
N GLU A 149 3.46 10.83 -1.31
CA GLU A 149 4.38 11.89 -1.73
C GLU A 149 3.68 13.24 -1.61
N PRO A 150 4.43 14.32 -1.35
CA PRO A 150 3.86 15.66 -1.31
C PRO A 150 3.41 16.11 -2.71
N PHE A 151 2.32 16.86 -2.77
CA PHE A 151 1.88 17.52 -3.99
C PHE A 151 1.23 18.87 -3.69
N ILE A 152 1.32 19.79 -4.64
CA ILE A 152 0.75 21.13 -4.52
C ILE A 152 -0.63 21.13 -5.16
N VAL A 153 -1.61 21.66 -4.42
CA VAL A 153 -2.95 21.87 -4.94
C VAL A 153 -3.01 23.25 -5.61
N PRO A 154 -3.48 23.37 -6.86
CA PRO A 154 -3.66 24.67 -7.50
C PRO A 154 -4.86 25.41 -6.89
N HIS A 155 -4.67 26.69 -6.59
CA HIS A 155 -5.69 27.61 -6.06
C HIS A 155 -5.81 28.86 -6.92
#